data_AF-A0A255P1K4-F1
#
_entry.id   AF-A0A255P1K4-F1
#
_cell.length_a   1.000
_cell.length_b   1.000
_cell.length_c   1.000
_cell.angle_alpha   90.00
_cell.angle_beta   90.00
_cell.angle_gamma   90.00
#
_symmetry.space_group_name_H-M   'P 1'
#
loop_
_entity.id
_entity.type
_entity.pdbx_description
1 polymer ?
#
loop_
_entity_poly.entity_id
_entity_poly.type
_entity_poly.pdbx_seq_one_letter_code
_entity_poly.pdbx_strand_id
1 'polypeptide(L)'
;MDAKADLKLMGMAYVDGKELLCSECGNGFSLEIHKHGFREVHPAWICCLSCGKGEDSSVVTNGLVDAVLASRAARIKDADRDVFRAEWRGIVMTGEMQPLIDIHQLIGAAKAVHEAAAPEVKRWWRGKKKAAKAQVKQKAGAVTGAVKGKAKEAADAATEKAGEAISTAKATALTTAWTLQTGGAGPTTSSKPKRRRCTVKGCRGGMVTISTRVHSTTGKTSEVKIPCGVCRRSST
;
A
#
# COMPACT_ATOMS: atom_id res chain seq x y z
N MET A 1 27.44 2.69 -9.07
CA MET A 1 26.59 2.05 -10.11
C MET A 1 25.23 1.87 -9.49
N ASP A 2 24.17 2.30 -10.17
CA ASP A 2 22.81 1.97 -9.74
C ASP A 2 22.68 0.45 -9.70
N ALA A 3 22.24 -0.09 -8.56
CA ALA A 3 22.15 -1.54 -8.34
C ALA A 3 21.04 -2.22 -9.20
N LYS A 4 20.33 -1.42 -10.01
CA LYS A 4 19.21 -1.88 -10.83
C LYS A 4 19.69 -2.06 -12.27
N ALA A 5 19.53 -3.26 -12.80
CA ALA A 5 19.77 -3.52 -14.22
C ALA A 5 18.83 -2.68 -15.10
N ASP A 6 19.37 -2.09 -16.15
CA ASP A 6 18.61 -1.31 -17.14
C ASP A 6 17.76 -2.25 -18.01
N LEU A 7 18.33 -3.39 -18.41
CA LEU A 7 17.68 -4.40 -19.24
C LEU A 7 17.91 -5.79 -18.64
N LYS A 8 16.84 -6.58 -18.55
CA LYS A 8 16.90 -7.98 -18.12
C LYS A 8 16.37 -8.90 -19.22
N LEU A 9 17.21 -9.84 -19.61
CA LEU A 9 16.92 -10.85 -20.63
C LEU A 9 16.63 -12.17 -19.90
N MET A 10 15.43 -12.73 -20.10
CA MET A 10 15.09 -14.06 -19.56
C MET A 10 15.30 -15.17 -20.58
N GLY A 11 15.03 -14.89 -21.86
CA GLY A 11 15.28 -15.81 -22.95
C GLY A 11 16.60 -15.55 -23.66
N MET A 12 16.82 -16.29 -24.74
CA MET A 12 17.96 -16.09 -25.63
C MET A 12 17.85 -14.72 -26.31
N ALA A 13 18.96 -13.99 -26.31
CA ALA A 13 19.12 -12.81 -27.14
C ALA A 13 20.12 -13.11 -28.26
N TYR A 14 19.88 -12.48 -29.40
CA TYR A 14 20.71 -12.55 -30.59
C TYR A 14 21.15 -11.14 -30.94
N VAL A 15 22.43 -10.98 -31.25
CA VAL A 15 23.00 -9.76 -31.80
C VAL A 15 23.61 -10.10 -33.17
N ASP A 16 23.13 -9.45 -34.22
CA ASP A 16 23.47 -9.75 -35.62
C ASP A 16 23.32 -11.24 -35.98
N GLY A 17 22.28 -11.88 -35.43
CA GLY A 17 22.00 -13.30 -35.64
C GLY A 17 22.89 -14.26 -34.84
N LYS A 18 23.83 -13.76 -34.02
CA LYS A 18 24.65 -14.56 -33.10
C LYS A 18 24.08 -14.52 -31.70
N GLU A 19 24.09 -15.67 -31.04
CA GLU A 19 23.63 -15.78 -29.65
C GLU A 19 24.51 -14.95 -28.71
N LEU A 20 23.86 -14.20 -27.83
CA LEU A 20 24.51 -13.47 -26.75
C LEU A 20 24.74 -14.45 -25.59
N LEU A 21 26.00 -14.89 -25.42
CA LEU A 21 26.40 -15.85 -24.40
C LEU A 21 27.32 -15.18 -23.38
N CYS A 22 27.22 -15.61 -22.12
CA CYS A 22 28.22 -15.27 -21.11
C CYS A 22 29.58 -15.86 -21.50
N SER A 23 30.66 -15.07 -21.50
CA SER A 23 32.01 -15.53 -21.87
C SER A 23 32.53 -16.65 -20.98
N GLU A 24 32.09 -16.70 -19.72
CA GLU A 24 32.64 -17.64 -18.75
C GLU A 24 31.91 -18.97 -18.69
N CYS A 25 30.58 -18.95 -18.65
CA CYS A 25 29.76 -20.16 -18.50
C CYS A 25 29.04 -20.57 -19.78
N GLY A 26 29.09 -19.74 -20.83
CA GLY A 26 28.41 -20.00 -22.10
C GLY A 26 26.89 -19.93 -22.02
N ASN A 27 26.31 -19.47 -20.91
CA ASN A 27 24.86 -19.39 -20.76
C ASN A 27 24.33 -18.14 -21.47
N GLY A 28 23.31 -18.32 -22.33
CA GLY A 28 22.58 -17.23 -22.99
C GLY A 28 21.28 -16.83 -22.30
N PHE A 29 20.91 -17.54 -21.22
CA PHE A 29 19.70 -17.27 -20.45
C PHE A 29 20.01 -16.41 -19.22
N SER A 30 19.04 -15.59 -18.80
CA SER A 30 19.12 -14.79 -17.57
C SER A 30 20.33 -13.84 -17.51
N LEU A 31 20.44 -12.96 -18.50
CA LEU A 31 21.47 -11.93 -18.56
C LEU A 31 20.90 -10.57 -18.08
N GLU A 32 21.63 -9.89 -17.21
CA GLU A 32 21.34 -8.52 -16.78
C GLU A 32 22.33 -7.57 -17.45
N ILE A 33 21.81 -6.52 -18.10
CA ILE A 33 22.63 -5.54 -18.80
C ILE A 33 22.50 -4.20 -18.07
N HIS A 34 23.65 -3.64 -17.72
CA HIS A 34 23.81 -2.36 -17.04
C HIS A 34 24.51 -1.40 -17.97
N LYS A 35 23.88 -0.24 -18.21
CA LYS A 35 24.55 0.84 -18.92
C LYS A 35 25.55 1.49 -17.97
N HIS A 36 26.77 1.71 -18.43
CA HIS A 36 27.73 2.54 -17.72
C HIS A 36 28.50 3.44 -18.67
N GLY A 37 29.06 4.51 -18.12
CA GLY A 37 29.64 5.57 -18.92
C GLY A 37 28.57 6.48 -19.52
N PHE A 38 29.05 7.58 -20.08
CA PHE A 38 28.18 8.67 -20.54
C PHE A 38 27.80 8.57 -22.01
N ARG A 39 28.61 7.87 -22.82
CA ARG A 39 28.43 7.86 -24.28
C ARG A 39 27.65 6.61 -24.70
N GLU A 40 26.85 6.77 -25.75
CA GLU A 40 26.08 5.67 -26.36
C GLU A 40 26.97 4.55 -26.92
N VAL A 41 28.21 4.90 -27.32
CA VAL A 41 29.19 3.94 -27.87
C VAL A 41 29.96 3.17 -26.81
N HIS A 42 29.78 3.48 -25.53
CA HIS A 42 30.42 2.70 -24.48
C HIS A 42 29.86 1.28 -24.45
N PRO A 43 30.70 0.27 -24.16
CA PRO A 43 30.25 -1.08 -23.95
C PRO A 43 29.31 -1.12 -22.74
N ALA A 44 28.24 -1.91 -22.85
CA ALA A 44 27.37 -2.19 -21.73
C ALA A 44 27.96 -3.33 -20.89
N TRP A 45 27.79 -3.25 -19.58
CA TRP A 45 28.21 -4.31 -18.67
C TRP A 45 27.14 -5.38 -18.57
N ILE A 46 27.49 -6.61 -18.90
CA ILE A 46 26.59 -7.75 -18.88
C ILE A 46 26.96 -8.63 -17.68
N CYS A 47 26.01 -8.86 -16.80
CA CYS A 47 26.11 -9.77 -15.68
C CYS A 47 25.28 -11.03 -15.96
N CYS A 48 25.91 -12.19 -15.84
CA CYS A 48 25.20 -13.46 -15.93
C CYS A 48 24.65 -13.85 -14.57
N LEU A 49 23.33 -14.02 -14.44
CA LEU A 49 22.70 -14.44 -13.18
C LEU A 49 23.05 -15.89 -12.80
N SER A 50 23.49 -16.72 -13.75
CA SER A 50 23.82 -18.12 -13.48
C SER A 50 25.19 -18.29 -12.83
N CYS A 51 26.23 -17.60 -13.32
CA CYS A 51 27.56 -17.66 -12.74
C CYS A 51 27.87 -16.48 -11.80
N GLY A 52 27.05 -15.43 -11.81
CA GLY A 52 27.22 -14.22 -10.99
C GLY A 52 28.35 -13.30 -11.46
N LYS A 53 29.02 -13.60 -12.58
CA LYS A 53 30.10 -12.79 -13.11
C LYS A 53 29.60 -11.85 -14.19
N GLY A 54 30.24 -10.70 -14.29
CA GLY A 54 29.92 -9.72 -15.32
C GLY A 54 31.17 -9.11 -15.94
N GLU A 55 31.00 -8.65 -17.18
CA GLU A 55 32.04 -8.10 -18.02
C GLU A 55 31.49 -7.06 -18.99
N ASP A 56 32.38 -6.26 -19.57
CA ASP A 56 32.04 -5.36 -20.66
C ASP A 56 31.84 -6.14 -21.97
N SER A 57 30.65 -6.03 -22.55
CA SER A 57 30.39 -6.62 -23.85
C SER A 57 31.06 -5.80 -24.95
N SER A 58 31.80 -6.48 -25.82
CA SER A 58 32.34 -5.86 -27.04
C SER A 58 31.27 -5.60 -28.10
N VAL A 59 30.10 -6.22 -27.97
CA VAL A 59 29.04 -6.21 -28.99
C VAL A 59 27.88 -5.31 -28.57
N VAL A 60 27.47 -5.38 -27.29
CA VAL A 60 26.35 -4.60 -26.77
C VAL A 60 26.85 -3.25 -26.27
N THR A 61 26.33 -2.18 -26.85
CA THR A 61 26.64 -0.80 -26.44
C THR A 61 25.45 -0.16 -25.73
N ASN A 62 25.69 0.90 -24.97
CA ASN A 62 24.62 1.65 -24.29
C ASN A 62 23.53 2.12 -25.26
N GLY A 63 23.90 2.59 -26.46
CA GLY A 63 22.94 3.03 -27.48
C GLY A 63 22.08 1.89 -28.01
N LEU A 64 22.62 0.67 -28.10
CA LEU A 64 21.82 -0.51 -28.44
C LEU A 64 20.82 -0.84 -27.33
N VAL A 65 21.23 -0.74 -26.06
CA VAL A 65 20.32 -0.91 -24.91
C VAL A 65 19.20 0.15 -24.94
N ASP A 66 19.53 1.40 -25.24
CA ASP A 66 18.54 2.48 -25.37
C ASP A 66 17.59 2.24 -26.54
N ALA A 67 18.07 1.70 -27.67
CA ALA A 67 17.22 1.30 -28.79
C ALA A 67 16.25 0.18 -28.40
N VAL A 68 16.71 -0.82 -27.63
CA VAL A 68 15.85 -1.88 -27.09
C VAL A 68 14.79 -1.30 -26.15
N LEU A 69 15.18 -0.42 -25.23
CA LEU A 69 14.24 0.24 -24.30
C LEU A 69 13.25 1.15 -25.03
N ALA A 70 13.66 1.84 -26.10
CA ALA A 70 12.76 2.63 -26.93
C ALA A 70 11.76 1.76 -27.69
N SER A 71 12.20 0.62 -28.25
CA SER A 71 11.31 -0.34 -28.92
C SER A 71 10.22 -0.87 -27.97
N ARG A 72 10.53 -0.97 -26.68
CA ARG A 72 9.57 -1.37 -25.64
C ARG A 72 8.45 -0.36 -25.41
N ALA A 73 8.75 0.93 -25.52
CA ALA A 73 7.75 1.99 -25.31
C ALA A 73 6.64 2.00 -26.38
N ALA A 74 6.85 1.30 -27.51
CA ALA A 74 5.90 1.22 -28.61
C ALA A 74 4.87 0.08 -28.49
N ARG A 75 4.82 -0.67 -27.38
CA ARG A 75 3.84 -1.77 -27.22
C ARG A 75 2.41 -1.24 -27.10
N ILE A 76 1.49 -1.89 -27.84
CA ILE A 76 0.06 -1.53 -27.93
C ILE A 76 -0.84 -2.58 -27.25
N LYS A 77 -0.37 -3.81 -26.97
CA LYS A 77 -1.19 -4.91 -26.39
C LYS A 77 -0.38 -5.80 -25.44
N ASP A 78 -1.00 -6.18 -24.31
CA ASP A 78 -0.38 -6.94 -23.19
C ASP A 78 -0.27 -8.46 -23.41
N ALA A 79 -0.78 -8.98 -24.53
CA ALA A 79 -0.89 -10.43 -24.77
C ALA A 79 0.22 -11.01 -25.65
N ASP A 80 1.01 -10.17 -26.32
CA ASP A 80 2.09 -10.65 -27.18
C ASP A 80 3.34 -10.93 -26.35
N ARG A 81 4.02 -12.05 -26.64
CA ARG A 81 5.32 -12.36 -26.03
C ARG A 81 6.25 -11.16 -26.20
N ASP A 82 7.03 -10.87 -25.16
CA ASP A 82 7.97 -9.74 -25.06
C ASP A 82 9.20 -9.89 -25.97
N VAL A 83 8.97 -10.26 -27.22
CA VAL A 83 9.97 -10.29 -28.27
C VAL A 83 10.24 -8.86 -28.69
N PHE A 84 11.51 -8.47 -28.69
CA PHE A 84 11.93 -7.18 -29.22
C PHE A 84 12.85 -7.38 -30.42
N ARG A 85 12.84 -6.39 -31.29
CA ARG A 85 13.81 -6.21 -32.37
C ARG A 85 14.21 -4.75 -32.35
N ALA A 86 15.46 -4.47 -32.06
CA ALA A 86 16.02 -3.14 -32.06
C ALA A 86 17.23 -3.10 -32.99
N GLU A 87 17.40 -1.99 -33.69
CA GLU A 87 18.55 -1.74 -34.54
C GLU A 87 19.27 -0.49 -34.06
N TRP A 88 20.58 -0.58 -33.94
CA TRP A 88 21.43 0.54 -33.60
C TRP A 88 22.69 0.51 -34.46
N ARG A 89 22.87 1.53 -35.31
CA ARG A 89 24.03 1.67 -36.20
C ARG A 89 24.32 0.42 -37.05
N GLY A 90 23.28 -0.23 -37.55
CA GLY A 90 23.38 -1.46 -38.35
C GLY A 90 23.55 -2.75 -37.55
N ILE A 91 23.69 -2.66 -36.22
CA ILE A 91 23.67 -3.83 -35.32
C ILE A 91 22.22 -4.11 -34.92
N VAL A 92 21.74 -5.32 -35.20
CA VAL A 92 20.37 -5.74 -34.88
C VAL A 92 20.39 -6.65 -33.66
N MET A 93 19.67 -6.26 -32.61
CA MET A 93 19.45 -7.08 -31.43
C MET A 93 18.01 -7.58 -31.39
N THR A 94 17.83 -8.88 -31.23
CA THR A 94 16.54 -9.52 -31.05
C THR A 94 16.56 -10.41 -29.82
N GLY A 95 15.48 -10.48 -29.06
CA GLY A 95 15.42 -11.41 -27.93
C GLY A 95 14.11 -11.35 -27.19
N GLU A 96 13.99 -12.17 -26.16
CA GLU A 96 12.85 -12.18 -25.26
C GLU A 96 13.19 -11.45 -23.95
N MET A 97 12.53 -10.31 -23.74
CA MET A 97 12.64 -9.56 -22.48
C MET A 97 11.89 -10.26 -21.36
N GLN A 98 12.33 -10.01 -20.12
CA GLN A 98 11.54 -10.40 -18.96
C GLN A 98 10.19 -9.67 -18.97
N PRO A 99 9.05 -10.40 -18.88
CA PRO A 99 7.79 -9.76 -18.61
C PRO A 99 7.91 -9.12 -17.23
N LEU A 100 8.05 -7.80 -17.21
CA LEU A 100 7.84 -7.05 -15.98
C LEU A 100 6.37 -7.28 -15.68
N ILE A 101 6.07 -8.01 -14.60
CA ILE A 101 4.69 -8.15 -14.13
C ILE A 101 4.16 -6.74 -13.98
N ASP A 102 3.32 -6.33 -14.93
CA ASP A 102 2.80 -4.97 -14.94
C ASP A 102 1.92 -4.81 -13.70
N ILE A 103 1.97 -3.63 -13.09
CA ILE A 103 1.14 -3.28 -11.93
C ILE A 103 -0.34 -3.52 -12.29
N HIS A 104 -0.73 -3.36 -13.55
CA HIS A 104 -2.07 -3.68 -14.04
C HIS A 104 -2.42 -5.17 -13.98
N GLN A 105 -1.48 -6.09 -14.25
CA GLN A 105 -1.67 -7.54 -14.09
C GLN A 105 -1.84 -7.90 -12.59
N LEU A 106 -1.05 -7.29 -11.71
CA LEU A 106 -1.17 -7.45 -10.27
C LEU A 106 -2.51 -6.89 -9.73
N ILE A 107 -2.95 -5.74 -10.22
CA ILE A 107 -4.26 -5.17 -9.87
C ILE A 107 -5.40 -6.05 -10.39
N GLY A 108 -5.29 -6.56 -11.61
CA GLY A 108 -6.27 -7.48 -12.20
C GLY A 108 -6.41 -8.77 -11.38
N ALA A 109 -5.27 -9.39 -11.04
CA ALA A 109 -5.24 -10.59 -10.20
C ALA A 109 -5.77 -10.31 -8.78
N ALA A 110 -5.39 -9.20 -8.17
CA ALA A 110 -5.88 -8.81 -6.85
C ALA A 110 -7.40 -8.56 -6.87
N LYS A 111 -7.93 -7.95 -7.93
CA LYS A 111 -9.38 -7.72 -8.10
C LYS A 111 -10.13 -9.04 -8.29
N ALA A 112 -9.61 -9.95 -9.10
CA ALA A 112 -10.20 -11.28 -9.29
C ALA A 112 -10.24 -12.09 -7.99
N VAL A 113 -9.15 -12.08 -7.21
CA VAL A 113 -9.10 -12.71 -5.88
C VAL A 113 -10.07 -12.04 -4.91
N HIS A 114 -10.14 -10.71 -4.91
CA HIS A 114 -11.08 -9.98 -4.07
C HIS A 114 -12.53 -10.30 -4.44
N GLU A 115 -12.88 -10.39 -5.72
CA GLU A 115 -14.22 -10.74 -6.18
C GLU A 115 -14.59 -12.19 -5.82
N ALA A 116 -13.65 -13.13 -5.93
CA ALA A 116 -13.84 -14.51 -5.52
C ALA A 116 -13.99 -14.68 -4.00
N ALA A 117 -13.22 -13.92 -3.20
CA ALA A 117 -13.22 -14.00 -1.74
C ALA A 117 -14.33 -13.16 -1.07
N ALA A 118 -14.82 -12.10 -1.72
CA ALA A 118 -15.86 -11.23 -1.21
C ALA A 118 -17.15 -11.94 -0.71
N PRO A 119 -17.71 -12.95 -1.41
CA PRO A 119 -18.89 -13.65 -0.92
C PRO A 119 -18.62 -14.44 0.37
N GLU A 120 -17.46 -15.08 0.50
CA GLU A 120 -17.08 -15.83 1.70
C GLU A 120 -16.82 -14.91 2.90
N VAL A 121 -16.10 -13.81 2.68
CA VAL A 121 -15.89 -12.79 3.72
C VAL A 121 -17.22 -12.22 4.21
N LYS A 122 -18.17 -11.94 3.29
CA LYS A 122 -19.52 -11.48 3.64
C LYS A 122 -20.30 -12.54 4.44
N ARG A 123 -20.22 -13.82 4.07
CA ARG A 123 -20.86 -14.94 4.81
C ARG A 123 -20.30 -15.06 6.22
N TRP A 124 -18.97 -15.03 6.36
CA TRP A 124 -18.29 -15.06 7.64
C TRP A 124 -18.69 -13.90 8.55
N TRP A 125 -18.72 -12.67 8.01
CA TRP A 125 -19.13 -11.48 8.77
C TRP A 125 -20.59 -11.53 9.21
N ARG A 126 -21.50 -12.03 8.36
CA ARG A 126 -22.91 -12.26 8.73
C ARG A 126 -23.04 -13.30 9.85
N GLY A 127 -22.24 -14.38 9.79
CA GLY A 127 -22.16 -15.39 10.84
C GLY A 127 -21.73 -14.79 12.18
N LYS A 128 -20.63 -14.03 12.20
CA LYS A 128 -20.16 -13.32 13.40
C LYS A 128 -21.19 -12.34 13.94
N LYS A 129 -21.84 -11.55 13.08
CA LYS A 129 -22.89 -10.60 13.49
C LYS A 129 -24.10 -11.31 14.10
N LYS A 130 -24.49 -12.46 13.57
CA LYS A 130 -25.60 -13.28 14.12
C LYS A 130 -25.22 -13.88 15.48
N ALA A 131 -24.00 -14.40 15.62
CA ALA A 131 -23.48 -14.92 16.89
C ALA A 131 -23.40 -13.82 17.98
N ALA A 132 -22.90 -12.64 17.63
CA ALA A 132 -22.85 -11.49 18.54
C ALA A 132 -24.25 -11.05 18.97
N LYS A 133 -25.22 -10.97 18.04
CA LYS A 133 -26.62 -10.67 18.39
C LYS A 133 -27.25 -11.72 19.30
N ALA A 134 -26.95 -13.01 19.10
CA ALA A 134 -27.43 -14.08 19.96
C ALA A 134 -26.88 -13.95 21.39
N GLN A 135 -25.59 -13.63 21.54
CA GLN A 135 -25.00 -13.39 22.86
C GLN A 135 -25.60 -12.17 23.55
N VAL A 136 -25.83 -11.07 22.82
CA VAL A 136 -26.50 -9.88 23.38
C VAL A 136 -27.93 -10.21 23.80
N LYS A 137 -28.68 -10.98 23.01
CA LYS A 137 -30.05 -11.40 23.37
C LYS A 137 -30.08 -12.32 24.60
N GLN A 138 -29.11 -13.24 24.72
CA GLN A 138 -28.97 -14.09 25.91
C GLN A 138 -28.63 -13.26 27.16
N LYS A 139 -27.68 -12.32 27.06
CA LYS A 139 -27.33 -11.44 28.17
C LYS A 139 -28.49 -10.51 28.56
N ALA A 140 -29.20 -9.94 27.57
CA ALA A 140 -30.39 -9.14 27.83
C ALA A 140 -31.51 -9.97 28.49
N GLY A 141 -31.74 -11.20 28.03
CA GLY A 141 -32.67 -12.16 28.63
C GLY A 141 -32.31 -12.47 30.09
N ALA A 142 -31.05 -12.76 30.38
CA ALA A 142 -30.56 -13.03 31.73
C ALA A 142 -30.71 -11.81 32.66
N VAL A 143 -30.40 -10.60 32.17
CA VAL A 143 -30.58 -9.37 32.94
C VAL A 143 -32.06 -9.09 33.19
N THR A 144 -32.93 -9.22 32.18
CA THR A 144 -34.38 -9.03 32.37
C THR A 144 -35.00 -10.08 33.27
N GLY A 145 -34.53 -11.33 33.24
CA GLY A 145 -34.96 -12.39 34.16
C GLY A 145 -34.53 -12.11 35.59
N ALA A 146 -33.28 -11.68 35.80
CA ALA A 146 -32.76 -11.30 37.12
C ALA A 146 -33.47 -10.07 37.69
N VAL A 147 -33.75 -9.06 36.86
CA VAL A 147 -34.50 -7.86 37.26
C VAL A 147 -35.96 -8.21 37.58
N LYS A 148 -36.61 -9.08 36.81
CA LYS A 148 -38.00 -9.51 37.08
C LYS A 148 -38.11 -10.39 38.33
N GLY A 149 -37.10 -11.23 38.60
CA GLY A 149 -36.99 -12.00 39.84
C GLY A 149 -36.81 -11.09 41.06
N LYS A 150 -35.87 -10.14 40.99
CA LYS A 150 -35.65 -9.16 42.06
C LYS A 150 -36.79 -8.18 42.25
N ALA A 151 -37.50 -7.80 41.18
CA ALA A 151 -38.69 -6.96 41.28
C ALA A 151 -39.86 -7.70 41.92
N LYS A 152 -39.98 -9.02 41.73
CA LYS A 152 -40.99 -9.84 42.41
C LYS A 152 -40.65 -10.01 43.90
N GLU A 153 -39.39 -10.34 44.22
CA GLU A 153 -38.92 -10.42 45.62
C GLU A 153 -39.02 -9.06 46.34
N ALA A 154 -38.70 -7.95 45.67
CA ALA A 154 -38.84 -6.62 46.23
C ALA A 154 -40.29 -6.15 46.32
N ALA A 155 -41.19 -6.58 45.43
CA ALA A 155 -42.62 -6.30 45.55
C ALA A 155 -43.23 -7.08 46.73
N ASP A 156 -42.85 -8.34 46.90
CA ASP A 156 -43.30 -9.17 48.02
C ASP A 156 -42.76 -8.61 49.36
N ALA A 157 -41.53 -8.09 49.39
CA ALA A 157 -40.95 -7.43 50.57
C ALA A 157 -41.46 -5.99 50.82
N ALA A 158 -41.87 -5.26 49.78
CA ALA A 158 -42.38 -3.88 49.89
C ALA A 158 -43.83 -3.81 50.39
N THR A 159 -44.56 -4.93 50.44
CA THR A 159 -45.88 -5.00 51.06
C THR A 159 -45.86 -4.76 52.58
N GLU A 160 -44.69 -4.73 53.22
CA GLU A 160 -44.60 -4.49 54.68
C GLU A 160 -44.02 -3.15 55.12
N LYS A 161 -43.30 -2.36 54.29
CA LYS A 161 -42.71 -1.09 54.75
C LYS A 161 -42.69 -0.02 53.65
N ALA A 162 -43.73 0.83 53.66
CA ALA A 162 -43.88 1.95 52.74
C ALA A 162 -43.09 3.20 53.19
N GLY A 163 -42.58 3.95 52.21
CA GLY A 163 -42.21 5.36 52.37
C GLY A 163 -40.86 5.74 51.79
N GLU A 164 -39.77 5.47 52.50
CA GLU A 164 -38.49 6.14 52.25
C GLU A 164 -37.43 5.28 51.53
N ALA A 165 -37.59 3.95 51.50
CA ALA A 165 -36.60 3.04 50.90
C ALA A 165 -36.61 3.02 49.36
N ILE A 166 -37.66 3.55 48.72
CA ILE A 166 -37.89 3.42 47.27
C ILE A 166 -37.00 4.39 46.47
N SER A 167 -36.67 5.56 47.02
CA SER A 167 -35.83 6.56 46.34
C SER A 167 -34.35 6.16 46.34
N THR A 168 -33.85 5.63 47.46
CA THR A 168 -32.47 5.15 47.62
C THR A 168 -32.21 3.85 46.86
N ALA A 169 -33.20 2.94 46.80
CA ALA A 169 -33.12 1.73 45.97
C ALA A 169 -33.12 2.04 44.47
N LYS A 170 -33.90 3.04 44.01
CA LYS A 170 -33.88 3.47 42.60
C LYS A 170 -32.56 4.12 42.21
N ALA A 171 -31.97 4.95 43.09
CA ALA A 171 -30.68 5.55 42.83
C ALA A 171 -29.57 4.50 42.72
N THR A 172 -29.50 3.54 43.65
CA THR A 172 -28.51 2.46 43.62
C THR A 172 -28.71 1.49 42.45
N ALA A 173 -29.96 1.21 42.04
CA ALA A 173 -30.25 0.42 40.85
C ALA A 173 -29.83 1.13 39.54
N LEU A 174 -30.01 2.46 39.45
CA LEU A 174 -29.56 3.24 38.30
C LEU A 174 -28.03 3.32 38.22
N THR A 175 -27.35 3.50 39.34
CA THR A 175 -25.88 3.53 39.38
C THR A 175 -25.30 2.18 39.00
N THR A 176 -25.82 1.08 39.56
CA THR A 176 -25.35 -0.28 39.25
C THR A 176 -25.63 -0.69 37.81
N ALA A 177 -26.78 -0.31 37.24
CA ALA A 177 -27.08 -0.52 35.83
C ALA A 177 -26.12 0.24 34.90
N TRP A 178 -25.73 1.48 35.26
CA TRP A 178 -24.75 2.25 34.51
C TRP A 178 -23.36 1.56 34.55
N THR A 179 -22.88 1.16 35.73
CA THR A 179 -21.56 0.53 35.87
C THR A 179 -21.45 -0.80 35.11
N LEU A 180 -22.55 -1.56 35.03
CA LEU A 180 -22.60 -2.84 34.32
C LEU A 180 -22.66 -2.66 32.79
N GLN A 181 -23.23 -1.55 32.31
CA GLN A 181 -23.37 -1.26 30.88
C GLN A 181 -22.10 -0.63 30.27
N THR A 182 -21.28 0.07 31.05
CA THR A 182 -20.03 0.71 30.58
C THR A 182 -18.74 0.01 31.04
N GLY A 183 -18.84 -1.07 31.81
CA GLY A 183 -17.69 -1.88 32.23
C GLY A 183 -16.67 -1.12 33.07
N GLY A 184 -17.09 -0.06 33.78
CA GLY A 184 -16.20 0.74 34.63
C GLY A 184 -15.18 1.61 33.87
N ALA A 185 -15.16 1.60 32.53
CA ALA A 185 -14.37 2.51 31.75
C ALA A 185 -15.16 3.81 31.56
N GLY A 186 -14.87 4.81 32.39
CA GLY A 186 -15.28 6.19 32.11
C GLY A 186 -14.83 6.60 30.70
N PRO A 187 -15.46 7.62 30.08
CA PRO A 187 -15.09 8.06 28.75
C PRO A 187 -13.63 8.46 28.75
N THR A 188 -12.77 7.60 28.20
CA THR A 188 -11.43 7.97 27.82
C THR A 188 -11.58 8.87 26.61
N THR A 189 -11.92 10.13 26.89
CA THR A 189 -11.64 11.20 25.95
C THR A 189 -10.13 11.21 25.81
N SER A 190 -9.64 10.42 24.86
CA SER A 190 -8.38 10.62 24.16
C SER A 190 -8.49 12.01 23.55
N SER A 191 -8.26 13.03 24.38
CA SER A 191 -8.05 14.39 23.93
C SER A 191 -6.72 14.34 23.18
N LYS A 192 -6.79 14.04 21.88
CA LYS A 192 -5.66 14.28 20.99
C LYS A 192 -5.15 15.67 21.32
N PRO A 193 -3.87 15.83 21.70
CA PRO A 193 -3.36 17.12 22.12
C PRO A 193 -3.67 18.11 21.01
N LYS A 194 -4.40 19.18 21.35
CA LYS A 194 -4.72 20.26 20.40
C LYS A 194 -3.38 20.71 19.83
N ARG A 195 -3.12 20.39 18.56
CA ARG A 195 -1.89 20.79 17.88
C ARG A 195 -1.80 22.32 17.99
N ARG A 196 -0.77 22.81 18.68
CA ARG A 196 -0.52 24.25 18.80
C ARG A 196 -0.46 24.81 17.37
N ARG A 197 -1.34 25.74 17.06
CA ARG A 197 -1.41 26.35 15.73
C ARG A 197 -0.12 27.12 15.51
N CYS A 198 0.59 26.83 14.42
CA CYS A 198 1.80 27.55 14.07
C CYS A 198 1.46 29.05 13.91
N THR A 199 2.30 29.92 14.46
CA THR A 199 2.16 31.38 14.39
C THR A 199 2.48 31.94 12.99
N VAL A 200 3.10 31.13 12.12
CA VAL A 200 3.42 31.52 10.75
C VAL A 200 2.14 31.67 9.92
N LYS A 201 1.91 32.87 9.40
CA LYS A 201 0.77 33.19 8.52
C LYS A 201 0.79 32.27 7.29
N GLY A 202 -0.30 31.53 7.08
CA GLY A 202 -0.42 30.57 5.97
C GLY A 202 0.14 29.17 6.24
N CYS A 203 0.69 28.89 7.43
CA CYS A 203 1.11 27.54 7.79
C CYS A 203 -0.09 26.67 8.19
N ARG A 204 -0.36 25.60 7.43
CA ARG A 204 -1.34 24.57 7.78
C ARG A 204 -0.64 23.22 7.84
N GLY A 205 -0.58 22.64 9.04
CA GLY A 205 0.00 21.30 9.24
C GLY A 205 1.50 21.21 8.98
N GLY A 206 2.25 22.30 9.13
CA GLY A 206 3.70 22.33 8.90
C GLY A 206 4.11 22.66 7.45
N MET A 207 3.16 23.05 6.60
CA MET A 207 3.41 23.47 5.21
C MET A 207 2.92 24.91 5.00
N VAL A 208 3.71 25.73 4.31
CA VAL A 208 3.35 27.07 3.84
C VAL A 208 3.12 27.00 2.34
N THR A 209 2.02 27.57 1.86
CA THR A 209 1.72 27.62 0.42
C THR A 209 2.08 29.00 -0.09
N ILE A 210 2.93 29.07 -1.11
CA ILE A 210 3.33 30.31 -1.77
C ILE A 210 2.84 30.25 -3.21
N SER A 211 2.06 31.25 -3.63
CA SER A 211 1.72 31.45 -5.03
C SER A 211 2.91 32.08 -5.75
N THR A 212 3.51 31.37 -6.70
CA THR A 212 4.63 31.87 -7.50
C THR A 212 4.28 31.83 -8.98
N ARG A 213 4.85 32.71 -9.79
CA ARG A 213 4.80 32.61 -11.26
C ARG A 213 6.13 32.10 -11.84
N VAL A 214 7.11 31.82 -10.98
CA VAL A 214 8.54 31.71 -11.34
C VAL A 214 8.87 30.46 -12.19
N HIS A 215 7.95 29.48 -12.28
CA HIS A 215 8.16 28.27 -13.10
C HIS A 215 6.93 27.85 -13.92
N SER A 216 6.01 28.76 -14.19
CA SER A 216 4.86 28.45 -15.05
C SER A 216 5.18 28.73 -16.51
N THR A 217 5.31 27.69 -17.33
CA THR A 217 5.37 27.79 -18.80
C THR A 217 4.08 28.38 -19.40
N THR A 218 2.99 28.40 -18.62
CA THR A 218 1.64 28.80 -19.04
C THR A 218 1.22 30.21 -18.60
N GLY A 219 2.10 31.02 -18.00
CA GLY A 219 1.78 32.34 -17.39
C GLY A 219 0.85 32.34 -16.16
N LYS A 220 0.29 31.19 -15.75
CA LYS A 220 -0.62 31.04 -14.61
C LYS A 220 0.17 30.99 -13.28
N THR A 221 -0.43 31.47 -12.20
CA THR A 221 0.15 31.35 -10.86
C THR A 221 0.10 29.89 -10.41
N SER A 222 1.24 29.32 -10.05
CA SER A 222 1.33 27.98 -9.45
C SER A 222 1.51 28.08 -7.94
N GLU A 223 0.82 27.22 -7.20
CA GLU A 223 0.98 27.11 -5.75
C GLU A 223 2.08 26.09 -5.43
N VAL A 224 3.12 26.53 -4.74
CA VAL A 224 4.20 25.68 -4.26
C VAL A 224 4.09 25.54 -2.75
N LYS A 225 4.10 24.29 -2.26
CA LYS A 225 4.06 23.98 -0.82
C LYS A 225 5.47 23.77 -0.31
N ILE A 226 5.89 24.57 0.67
CA ILE A 226 7.22 24.54 1.27
C ILE A 226 7.07 24.16 2.75
N PRO A 227 7.93 23.28 3.31
CA PRO A 227 7.89 22.96 4.72
C PRO A 227 8.16 24.20 5.59
N CYS A 228 7.34 24.41 6.60
CA CYS A 228 7.48 25.50 7.55
C CYS A 228 8.71 25.27 8.44
N GLY A 229 9.69 26.17 8.39
CA GLY A 229 10.91 26.07 9.20
C GLY A 229 10.67 26.05 10.71
N VAL A 230 9.58 26.68 11.19
CA VAL A 230 9.20 26.69 12.62
C VAL A 230 8.63 25.33 13.03
N CYS A 231 7.73 24.76 12.23
CA CYS A 231 7.15 23.44 12.52
C CYS A 231 8.18 22.31 12.39
N ARG A 232 9.08 22.40 11.40
CA ARG A 232 10.09 21.38 11.14
C ARG A 232 11.14 21.30 12.27
N ARG A 233 11.51 22.43 12.88
CA ARG A 233 12.42 22.46 14.05
C ARG A 233 11.76 21.99 15.34
N SER A 234 10.43 22.13 15.47
CA SER A 234 9.71 21.65 16.66
C SER A 234 9.42 20.15 16.68
N SER A 235 9.70 19.45 15.58
CA SER A 235 9.47 18.00 15.42
C SER A 235 10.74 17.14 15.44
N THR A 236 11.91 17.78 15.50
CA THR A 236 13.21 17.15 15.84
C THR A 236 13.46 17.32 17.32
#